data_AF-A0A8D8B3I2-F1
#
_entry.id   AF-A0A8D8B3I2-F1
#
_cell.length_a   1.000
_cell.length_b   1.000
_cell.length_c   1.000
_cell.angle_alpha   90.00
_cell.angle_beta   90.00
_cell.angle_gamma   90.00
#
_symmetry.space_group_name_H-M   'P 1'
#
loop_
_entity.id
_entity.type
_entity.pdbx_description
1 polymer ?
#
loop_
_entity_poly.entity_id
_entity_poly.type
_entity_poly.pdbx_seq_one_letter_code
_entity_poly.pdbx_strand_id
1 'polypeptide(L)'
;MILACQVQGDDIEIITKAHGNVADRVGKPAETGILAVIDPKARVIGMRLYEGLFKIIPLDRDTHELKATSLRMEEMHVQDVEFLYGTAHPTLIVIHQDLNGRHIKTHEINLKDKDFTKIAWKQDNVETEATMLIPVPTPLGGAIVIGQESVVYHDGDSYVAVAPAIIKQSTINCYARVDSRGFRYLLGNMIGHLFMMFLETEENTRGQLTVKDIKVELLGEITIPECITYLDNGVLFIGSRHGDSQLVKLNTTAAASGAYVTVMETFTN
;
A
#
# COMPACT_ATOMS: atom_id res chain seq x y z
N MET A 1 -5.90 15.79 11.05
CA MET A 1 -4.94 16.57 11.86
C MET A 1 -3.53 16.07 11.57
N ILE A 2 -2.52 16.93 11.69
CA ILE A 2 -1.09 16.59 11.59
C ILE A 2 -0.47 16.87 12.96
N LEU A 3 0.23 15.88 13.50
CA LEU A 3 0.79 15.89 14.84
C LEU A 3 2.32 15.85 14.80
N ALA A 4 2.96 16.42 15.81
CA ALA A 4 4.40 16.26 16.04
C ALA A 4 4.62 15.89 17.51
N CYS A 5 5.44 14.88 17.75
CA CYS A 5 5.93 14.55 19.09
C CYS A 5 7.13 15.44 19.42
N GLN A 6 7.11 16.13 20.55
CA GLN A 6 8.24 16.86 21.11
C GLN A 6 8.60 16.24 22.46
N VAL A 7 9.91 16.07 22.67
CA VAL A 7 10.45 15.54 23.92
C VAL A 7 11.39 16.60 24.49
N GLN A 8 11.11 17.09 25.69
CA GLN A 8 11.94 18.05 26.42
C GLN A 8 12.30 17.47 27.79
N GLY A 9 13.52 16.95 27.92
CA GLY A 9 13.90 16.17 29.11
C GLY A 9 13.03 14.91 29.21
N ASP A 10 12.29 14.78 30.31
CA ASP A 10 11.35 13.66 30.54
C ASP A 10 9.93 13.96 30.06
N ASP A 11 9.63 15.20 29.64
CA ASP A 11 8.30 15.59 29.18
C ASP A 11 8.09 15.21 27.71
N ILE A 12 7.01 14.47 27.44
CA ILE A 12 6.56 14.10 26.08
C ILE A 12 5.28 14.87 25.77
N GLU A 13 5.31 15.73 24.76
CA GLU A 13 4.18 16.52 24.30
C GLU A 13 3.80 16.16 22.85
N ILE A 14 2.51 15.98 22.58
CA ILE A 14 1.98 15.81 21.24
C ILE A 14 1.33 17.10 20.77
N ILE A 15 1.99 17.78 19.84
CA ILE A 15 1.59 19.11 19.36
C ILE A 15 0.81 18.98 18.05
N THR A 16 -0.35 19.63 17.99
CA THR A 16 -1.10 19.77 16.73
C THR A 16 -0.43 20.82 15.84
N LYS A 17 0.21 20.37 14.76
CA LYS A 17 0.84 21.25 13.76
C LYS A 17 -0.16 21.83 12.78
N ALA A 18 -1.17 21.04 12.41
CA ALA A 18 -2.26 21.47 11.56
C ALA A 18 -3.54 20.66 11.83
N HIS A 19 -4.71 21.28 11.67
CA HIS A 19 -5.99 20.59 11.78
C HIS A 19 -7.04 21.17 10.82
N GLY A 20 -8.14 20.43 10.63
CA GLY A 20 -9.23 20.82 9.74
C GLY A 20 -10.25 19.70 9.61
N ASN A 21 -11.49 20.06 9.30
CA ASN A 21 -12.54 19.12 8.93
C ASN A 21 -12.62 19.06 7.40
N VAL A 22 -12.46 17.87 6.85
CA VAL A 22 -12.40 17.63 5.40
C VAL A 22 -13.69 17.02 4.82
N ALA A 23 -14.75 16.93 5.63
CA ALA A 23 -16.05 16.43 5.16
C ALA A 23 -16.67 17.37 4.12
N ASP A 24 -17.22 16.77 3.06
CA ASP A 24 -18.07 17.50 2.12
C ASP A 24 -19.51 17.51 2.62
N ARG A 25 -20.25 18.59 2.33
CA ARG A 25 -21.66 18.72 2.74
C ARG A 25 -22.57 17.73 2.02
N VAL A 26 -22.17 17.30 0.82
CA VAL A 26 -22.92 16.41 -0.06
C VAL A 26 -21.93 15.41 -0.65
N GLY A 27 -22.34 14.15 -0.77
CA GLY A 27 -21.55 13.07 -1.38
C GLY A 27 -22.03 11.71 -0.89
N LYS A 28 -22.05 10.71 -1.77
CA LYS A 28 -22.31 9.32 -1.36
C LYS A 28 -21.03 8.78 -0.72
N PRO A 29 -21.05 8.35 0.56
CA PRO A 29 -19.87 7.75 1.19
C PRO A 29 -19.37 6.55 0.39
N ALA A 30 -18.06 6.42 0.37
CA ALA A 30 -17.33 5.28 -0.18
C ALA A 30 -17.75 3.94 0.45
N GLU A 31 -18.16 2.96 -0.38
CA GLU A 31 -18.50 1.61 0.10
C GLU A 31 -17.29 0.84 0.66
N THR A 32 -16.10 1.01 0.09
CA THR A 32 -14.83 0.41 0.56
C THR A 32 -14.19 1.16 1.72
N GLY A 33 -14.91 2.09 2.34
CA GLY A 33 -14.43 2.89 3.46
C GLY A 33 -13.52 4.04 3.05
N ILE A 34 -12.84 4.62 4.05
CA ILE A 34 -11.94 5.75 3.85
C ILE A 34 -10.58 5.24 3.42
N LEU A 35 -10.11 5.67 2.25
CA LEU A 35 -8.73 5.48 1.82
C LEU A 35 -7.98 6.81 1.94
N ALA A 36 -6.78 6.78 2.51
CA ALA A 36 -5.94 7.95 2.67
C ALA A 36 -4.49 7.59 2.36
N VAL A 37 -3.90 8.34 1.45
CA VAL A 37 -2.54 8.10 0.94
C VAL A 37 -1.74 9.39 0.89
N ILE A 38 -0.43 9.28 1.01
CA ILE A 38 0.47 10.42 1.01
C ILE A 38 1.45 10.26 -0.14
N ASP A 39 1.61 11.31 -0.93
CA ASP A 39 2.59 11.33 -1.99
C ASP A 39 4.02 11.05 -1.44
N PRO A 40 4.82 10.17 -2.06
CA PRO A 40 6.15 9.80 -1.55
C PRO A 40 7.12 10.97 -1.34
N LYS A 41 6.93 12.10 -2.03
CA LYS A 41 7.73 13.33 -1.85
C LYS A 41 7.08 14.31 -0.87
N ALA A 42 6.08 13.86 -0.12
CA ALA A 42 5.29 14.63 0.84
C ALA A 42 4.70 15.92 0.24
N ARG A 43 4.28 15.88 -1.03
CA ARG A 43 3.70 17.06 -1.72
C ARG A 43 2.22 17.27 -1.41
N VAL A 44 1.48 16.18 -1.20
CA VAL A 44 0.02 16.19 -1.06
C VAL A 44 -0.46 14.97 -0.29
N ILE A 45 -1.50 15.14 0.52
CA ILE A 45 -2.30 14.04 1.08
C ILE A 45 -3.50 13.85 0.15
N GLY A 46 -3.72 12.62 -0.30
CA GLY A 46 -4.90 12.21 -1.06
C GLY A 46 -5.86 11.41 -0.19
N MET A 47 -7.16 11.62 -0.36
CA MET A 47 -8.20 10.93 0.39
C MET A 47 -9.39 10.58 -0.50
N ARG A 48 -9.83 9.33 -0.45
CA ARG A 48 -11.10 8.89 -1.03
C ARG A 48 -12.10 8.71 0.10
N LEU A 49 -13.01 9.68 0.23
CA LEU A 49 -14.08 9.70 1.24
C LEU A 49 -15.46 9.37 0.64
N TYR A 50 -15.67 9.78 -0.61
CA TYR A 50 -16.94 9.71 -1.31
C TYR A 50 -16.74 9.08 -2.70
N GLU A 51 -17.81 8.57 -3.29
CA GLU A 51 -17.80 8.07 -4.67
C GLU A 51 -17.63 9.22 -5.67
N GLY A 52 -16.83 9.00 -6.71
CA GLY A 52 -16.57 9.97 -7.78
C GLY A 52 -15.79 11.22 -7.37
N LEU A 53 -15.28 11.27 -6.13
CA LEU A 53 -14.51 12.39 -5.59
C LEU A 53 -13.21 11.91 -4.96
N PHE A 54 -12.10 12.53 -5.37
CA PHE A 54 -10.79 12.34 -4.75
C PHE A 54 -10.31 13.65 -4.15
N LYS A 55 -10.16 13.67 -2.84
CA LYS A 55 -9.83 14.89 -2.10
C LYS A 55 -8.33 15.02 -1.93
N ILE A 56 -7.80 16.21 -2.21
CA ILE A 56 -6.38 16.52 -2.05
C ILE A 56 -6.18 17.62 -1.01
N ILE A 57 -5.14 17.47 -0.20
CA ILE A 57 -4.66 18.47 0.76
C ILE A 57 -3.19 18.73 0.44
N PRO A 58 -2.86 19.82 -0.26
CA PRO A 58 -1.48 20.20 -0.51
C PRO A 58 -0.73 20.37 0.82
N LEU A 59 0.47 19.80 0.90
CA LEU A 59 1.32 19.91 2.09
C LEU A 59 2.25 21.10 1.93
N ASP A 60 1.87 22.22 2.55
CA ASP A 60 2.70 23.40 2.67
C ASP A 60 3.06 23.61 4.15
N ARG A 61 4.34 23.92 4.41
CA ARG A 61 4.89 24.04 5.77
C ARG A 61 4.28 25.20 6.55
N ASP A 62 3.84 26.24 5.83
CA ASP A 62 3.32 27.47 6.43
C ASP A 62 1.81 27.39 6.72
N THR A 63 1.15 26.29 6.35
CA THR A 63 -0.30 26.15 6.46
C THR A 63 -0.71 25.33 7.70
N HIS A 64 -1.30 26.00 8.68
CA HIS A 64 -1.84 25.36 9.90
C HIS A 64 -3.29 24.85 9.75
N GLU A 65 -4.01 25.32 8.75
CA GLU A 65 -5.38 24.88 8.44
C GLU A 65 -5.37 23.90 7.26
N LEU A 66 -5.86 22.68 7.46
CA LEU A 66 -5.90 21.66 6.41
C LEU A 66 -7.01 21.98 5.40
N LYS A 67 -6.67 22.76 4.36
CA LYS A 67 -7.58 23.13 3.27
C LYS A 67 -7.58 22.06 2.18
N ALA A 68 -8.68 21.34 2.08
CA ALA A 68 -8.87 20.31 1.10
C ALA A 68 -9.57 20.82 -0.17
N THR A 69 -9.21 20.27 -1.34
CA THR A 69 -9.95 20.46 -2.59
C THR A 69 -10.39 19.09 -3.12
N SER A 70 -11.63 18.97 -3.58
CA SER A 70 -12.16 17.72 -4.16
C SER A 70 -11.99 17.73 -5.67
N LEU A 71 -11.26 16.75 -6.20
CA LEU A 71 -11.10 16.46 -7.63
C LEU A 71 -12.21 15.50 -8.07
N ARG A 72 -12.73 15.69 -9.28
CA ARG A 72 -13.71 14.75 -9.85
C ARG A 72 -12.98 13.53 -10.41
N MET A 73 -13.37 12.35 -9.95
CA MET A 73 -12.85 11.08 -10.43
C MET A 73 -13.94 10.36 -11.22
N GLU A 74 -13.60 9.83 -12.40
CA GLU A 74 -14.56 9.11 -13.24
C GLU A 74 -14.86 7.71 -12.68
N GLU A 75 -13.88 7.12 -11.99
CA GLU A 75 -13.98 5.81 -11.37
C GLU A 75 -14.87 5.87 -10.10
N MET A 76 -16.08 5.33 -10.19
CA MET A 76 -17.04 5.35 -9.07
C MET A 76 -16.75 4.29 -8.00
N HIS A 77 -16.44 3.06 -8.42
CA HIS A 77 -16.21 1.90 -7.54
C HIS A 77 -14.71 1.62 -7.40
N VAL A 78 -14.04 2.43 -6.58
CA VAL A 78 -12.62 2.28 -6.26
C VAL A 78 -12.42 1.24 -5.16
N GLN A 79 -11.55 0.26 -5.42
CA GLN A 79 -11.16 -0.78 -4.46
C GLN A 79 -9.99 -0.33 -3.60
N ASP A 80 -8.94 0.20 -4.25
CA ASP A 80 -7.75 0.71 -3.57
C ASP A 80 -7.10 1.84 -4.37
N VAL A 81 -6.32 2.68 -3.70
CA VAL A 81 -5.61 3.82 -4.30
C VAL A 81 -4.26 4.01 -3.64
N GLU A 82 -3.22 4.25 -4.43
CA GLU A 82 -1.87 4.51 -3.94
C GLU A 82 -1.16 5.58 -4.76
N PHE A 83 -0.15 6.24 -4.18
CA PHE A 83 0.73 7.15 -4.93
C PHE A 83 1.97 6.40 -5.44
N LEU A 84 2.28 6.57 -6.73
CA LEU A 84 3.46 5.99 -7.36
C LEU A 84 4.76 6.76 -6.98
N TYR A 85 5.84 6.01 -6.80
CA TYR A 85 7.18 6.55 -6.59
C TYR A 85 7.83 7.02 -7.89
N GLY A 86 8.86 7.86 -7.78
CA GLY A 86 9.71 8.25 -8.92
C GLY A 86 9.08 9.26 -9.90
N THR A 87 7.89 9.77 -9.60
CA THR A 87 7.12 10.62 -10.51
C THR A 87 7.44 12.12 -10.35
N ALA A 88 7.44 12.86 -11.47
CA ALA A 88 7.71 14.30 -11.49
C ALA A 88 6.58 15.11 -10.86
N HIS A 89 5.34 14.70 -11.11
CA HIS A 89 4.11 15.20 -10.48
C HIS A 89 3.51 14.11 -9.60
N PRO A 90 2.66 14.42 -8.59
CA PRO A 90 1.98 13.38 -7.83
C PRO A 90 1.11 12.54 -8.78
N THR A 91 1.35 11.22 -8.81
CA THR A 91 0.63 10.30 -9.70
C THR A 91 -0.02 9.22 -8.85
N LEU A 92 -1.34 9.12 -8.94
CA LEU A 92 -2.11 8.06 -8.32
C LEU A 92 -2.16 6.85 -9.24
N ILE A 93 -2.25 5.68 -8.64
CA ILE A 93 -2.71 4.45 -9.24
C ILE A 93 -3.96 3.98 -8.50
N VAL A 94 -4.95 3.52 -9.25
CA VAL A 94 -6.28 3.17 -8.73
C VAL A 94 -6.69 1.81 -9.26
N ILE A 95 -7.14 0.90 -8.37
CA ILE A 95 -7.94 -0.25 -8.78
C ILE A 95 -9.39 0.19 -8.74
N HIS A 96 -10.10 0.05 -9.85
CA HIS A 96 -11.54 0.32 -9.92
C HIS A 96 -12.30 -0.82 -10.59
N GLN A 97 -13.60 -0.88 -10.34
CA GLN A 97 -14.50 -1.87 -10.91
C GLN A 97 -15.55 -1.22 -11.80
N ASP A 98 -15.80 -1.81 -12.96
CA ASP A 98 -16.95 -1.50 -13.82
C ASP A 98 -17.72 -2.78 -14.22
N LEU A 99 -18.62 -2.68 -15.20
CA LEU A 99 -19.44 -3.81 -15.68
C LEU A 99 -18.62 -4.94 -16.31
N ASN A 100 -17.40 -4.66 -16.77
CA ASN A 100 -16.51 -5.59 -17.46
C ASN A 100 -15.47 -6.24 -16.53
N GLY A 101 -15.33 -5.78 -15.29
CA GLY A 101 -14.40 -6.35 -14.32
C GLY A 101 -13.65 -5.29 -13.51
N ARG A 102 -12.46 -5.66 -13.02
CA ARG A 102 -11.54 -4.74 -12.35
C ARG A 102 -10.45 -4.28 -13.32
N HIS A 103 -10.07 -3.02 -13.17
CA HIS A 103 -9.13 -2.31 -14.02
C HIS A 103 -8.17 -1.49 -13.17
N ILE A 104 -6.99 -1.19 -13.73
CA ILE A 104 -6.03 -0.28 -13.14
C ILE A 104 -5.84 0.93 -14.03
N LYS A 105 -5.90 2.13 -13.43
CA LYS A 105 -5.63 3.38 -14.13
C LYS A 105 -4.74 4.27 -13.28
N THR A 106 -3.84 4.99 -13.94
CA THR A 106 -3.04 6.04 -13.30
C THR A 106 -3.59 7.43 -13.61
N HIS A 107 -3.46 8.34 -12.64
CA HIS A 107 -3.88 9.73 -12.76
C HIS A 107 -2.81 10.66 -12.23
N GLU A 108 -2.27 11.52 -13.09
CA GLU A 108 -1.39 12.60 -12.68
C GLU A 108 -2.21 13.78 -12.14
N ILE A 109 -1.79 14.33 -11.00
CA ILE A 109 -2.44 15.47 -10.35
C ILE A 109 -1.63 16.74 -10.64
N ASN A 110 -2.29 17.73 -11.25
CA ASN A 110 -1.77 19.08 -11.33
C ASN A 110 -2.22 19.89 -10.11
N LEU A 111 -1.30 20.13 -9.18
CA LEU A 111 -1.60 20.86 -7.93
C LEU A 111 -1.95 22.34 -8.14
N LYS A 112 -1.54 22.95 -9.27
CA LYS A 112 -1.87 24.35 -9.57
C LYS A 112 -3.29 24.48 -10.06
N ASP A 113 -3.66 23.66 -11.03
CA ASP A 113 -4.98 23.68 -11.66
C ASP A 113 -6.02 22.92 -10.84
N LYS A 114 -5.56 22.10 -9.88
CA LYS A 114 -6.37 21.26 -9.00
C LYS A 114 -7.29 20.36 -9.82
N ASP A 115 -6.68 19.61 -10.72
CA ASP A 115 -7.38 18.67 -11.59
C ASP A 115 -6.50 17.47 -11.94
N PHE A 116 -7.14 16.40 -12.43
CA PHE A 116 -6.45 15.30 -13.08
C PHE A 116 -6.08 15.70 -14.52
N THR A 117 -4.87 15.39 -14.94
CA THR A 117 -4.38 15.82 -16.26
C THR A 117 -4.13 14.64 -17.18
N LYS A 118 -3.19 13.78 -16.82
CA LYS A 118 -2.63 12.76 -17.70
C LYS A 118 -2.83 11.38 -17.11
N ILE A 119 -3.32 10.46 -17.94
CA ILE A 119 -3.22 9.02 -17.69
C ILE A 119 -1.84 8.60 -18.20
N ALA A 120 -0.93 8.25 -17.29
CA ALA A 120 0.42 7.84 -17.67
C ALA A 120 0.40 6.47 -18.35
N TRP A 121 -0.34 5.54 -17.76
CA TRP A 121 -0.64 4.21 -18.29
C TRP A 121 -1.89 3.64 -17.60
N LYS A 122 -2.48 2.63 -18.23
CA LYS A 122 -3.62 1.88 -17.70
C LYS A 122 -3.49 0.41 -18.09
N GLN A 123 -4.11 -0.46 -17.31
CA GLN A 123 -4.30 -1.86 -17.64
C GLN A 123 -5.79 -2.13 -17.52
N ASP A 124 -6.44 -2.42 -18.65
CA ASP A 124 -7.87 -2.69 -18.65
C ASP A 124 -8.12 -3.98 -17.86
N ASN A 125 -7.68 -5.15 -18.29
CA ASN A 125 -8.06 -6.37 -17.56
C ASN A 125 -7.04 -6.72 -16.46
N VAL A 126 -7.44 -6.59 -15.19
CA VAL A 126 -6.78 -7.25 -14.05
C VAL A 126 -7.69 -8.30 -13.42
N GLU A 127 -7.17 -9.07 -12.47
CA GLU A 127 -7.96 -10.09 -11.78
C GLU A 127 -9.23 -9.49 -11.14
N THR A 128 -10.37 -10.15 -11.30
CA THR A 128 -11.67 -9.70 -10.76
C THR A 128 -11.66 -9.51 -9.24
N GLU A 129 -10.78 -10.19 -8.52
CA GLU A 129 -10.60 -10.08 -7.08
C GLU A 129 -9.33 -9.29 -6.66
N ALA A 130 -8.75 -8.49 -7.56
CA ALA A 130 -7.65 -7.56 -7.23
C ALA A 130 -8.07 -6.52 -6.17
N THR A 131 -7.52 -6.59 -4.96
CA THR A 131 -7.99 -5.79 -3.81
C THR A 131 -6.96 -4.82 -3.26
N MET A 132 -5.67 -5.02 -3.54
CA MET A 132 -4.61 -4.25 -2.89
C MET A 132 -3.55 -3.81 -3.89
N LEU A 133 -3.13 -2.55 -3.76
CA LEU A 133 -2.01 -1.92 -4.45
C LEU A 133 -0.83 -1.79 -3.51
N ILE A 134 0.36 -2.10 -4.00
CA ILE A 134 1.62 -1.87 -3.29
C ILE A 134 2.52 -1.04 -4.20
N PRO A 135 2.70 0.27 -3.93
CA PRO A 135 3.55 1.12 -4.76
C PRO A 135 5.02 0.74 -4.52
N VAL A 136 5.73 0.45 -5.61
CA VAL A 136 7.12 -0.01 -5.55
C VAL A 136 8.07 1.19 -5.60
N PRO A 137 9.02 1.32 -4.67
CA PRO A 137 10.01 2.39 -4.67
C PRO A 137 10.92 2.41 -5.91
N THR A 138 11.56 3.56 -6.11
CA THR A 138 12.70 3.64 -7.02
C THR A 138 13.86 2.76 -6.52
N PRO A 139 14.61 2.09 -7.41
CA PRO A 139 14.70 2.37 -8.85
C PRO A 139 13.71 1.60 -9.74
N LEU A 140 12.94 0.64 -9.21
CA LEU A 140 11.99 -0.13 -10.01
C LEU A 140 10.78 0.73 -10.42
N GLY A 141 10.16 1.40 -9.44
CA GLY A 141 8.92 2.13 -9.69
C GLY A 141 7.74 1.19 -10.00
N GLY A 142 6.62 1.75 -10.44
CA GLY A 142 5.40 0.97 -10.69
C GLY A 142 4.69 0.52 -9.42
N ALA A 143 3.87 -0.51 -9.56
CA ALA A 143 3.09 -1.07 -8.46
C ALA A 143 2.94 -2.59 -8.59
N ILE A 144 2.74 -3.23 -7.44
CA ILE A 144 2.27 -4.61 -7.36
C ILE A 144 0.77 -4.58 -7.08
N VAL A 145 0.05 -5.50 -7.71
CA VAL A 145 -1.38 -5.73 -7.61
C VAL A 145 -1.57 -7.11 -7.01
N ILE A 146 -2.24 -7.17 -5.85
CA ILE A 146 -2.55 -8.43 -5.19
C ILE A 146 -4.03 -8.76 -5.43
N GLY A 147 -4.26 -9.91 -6.06
CA GLY A 147 -5.58 -10.54 -6.16
C GLY A 147 -5.71 -11.76 -5.26
N GLN A 148 -6.79 -12.51 -5.45
CA GLN A 148 -7.06 -13.75 -4.74
C GLN A 148 -6.20 -14.90 -5.28
N GLU A 149 -5.93 -14.91 -6.59
CA GLU A 149 -5.23 -16.01 -7.27
C GLU A 149 -3.92 -15.61 -7.92
N SER A 150 -3.69 -14.32 -8.14
CA SER A 150 -2.52 -13.80 -8.83
C SER A 150 -1.88 -12.60 -8.14
N VAL A 151 -0.59 -12.45 -8.41
CA VAL A 151 0.22 -11.28 -8.06
C VAL A 151 0.80 -10.74 -9.35
N VAL A 152 0.65 -9.43 -9.57
CA VAL A 152 1.09 -8.77 -10.78
C VAL A 152 1.97 -7.58 -10.44
N TYR A 153 3.12 -7.43 -11.07
CA TYR A 153 3.89 -6.20 -11.11
C TYR A 153 3.68 -5.49 -12.44
N HIS A 154 3.46 -4.17 -12.38
CA HIS A 154 3.33 -3.33 -13.57
C HIS A 154 3.88 -1.92 -13.33
N ASP A 155 4.74 -1.43 -14.22
CA ASP A 155 5.32 -0.07 -14.17
C ASP A 155 4.93 0.85 -15.32
N GLY A 156 4.11 0.36 -16.25
CA GLY A 156 3.72 1.04 -17.48
C GLY A 156 4.35 0.44 -18.73
N ASP A 157 5.52 -0.18 -18.61
CA ASP A 157 6.23 -0.82 -19.73
C ASP A 157 6.33 -2.34 -19.53
N SER A 158 6.75 -2.75 -18.33
CA SER A 158 6.90 -4.14 -17.92
C SER A 158 5.61 -4.65 -17.27
N TYR A 159 5.29 -5.91 -17.53
CA TYR A 159 4.18 -6.62 -16.93
C TYR A 159 4.63 -8.03 -16.56
N VAL A 160 4.66 -8.34 -15.27
CA VAL A 160 5.05 -9.66 -14.75
C VAL A 160 3.92 -10.17 -13.87
N ALA A 161 3.38 -11.34 -14.19
CA ALA A 161 2.26 -11.94 -13.47
C ALA A 161 2.58 -13.38 -13.07
N VAL A 162 2.29 -13.72 -11.82
CA VAL A 162 2.42 -15.07 -11.28
C VAL A 162 1.13 -15.49 -10.58
N ALA A 163 0.86 -16.79 -10.55
CA ALA A 163 -0.30 -17.37 -9.85
C ALA A 163 0.12 -18.48 -8.88
N PRO A 164 0.81 -18.16 -7.77
CA PRO A 164 1.29 -19.16 -6.82
C PRO A 164 0.10 -19.91 -6.19
N ALA A 165 0.09 -21.24 -6.27
CA ALA A 165 -1.01 -22.04 -5.69
C ALA A 165 -1.22 -21.79 -4.19
N ILE A 166 -0.15 -21.37 -3.50
CA ILE A 166 -0.15 -21.15 -2.05
C ILE A 166 -0.99 -19.93 -1.62
N ILE A 167 -1.13 -18.91 -2.47
CA ILE A 167 -1.93 -17.73 -2.14
C ILE A 167 -3.43 -17.96 -2.36
N LYS A 168 -3.81 -18.96 -3.18
CA LYS A 168 -5.22 -19.28 -3.46
C LYS A 168 -5.99 -19.77 -2.23
N GLN A 169 -5.29 -20.19 -1.18
CA GLN A 169 -5.88 -20.77 0.02
C GLN A 169 -6.71 -19.76 0.83
N SER A 170 -6.33 -18.49 0.82
CA SER A 170 -7.02 -17.43 1.56
C SER A 170 -6.56 -16.05 1.09
N THR A 171 -7.46 -15.06 1.16
CA THR A 171 -7.22 -13.68 0.74
C THR A 171 -6.08 -13.03 1.52
N ILE A 172 -5.11 -12.45 0.82
CA ILE A 172 -4.10 -11.56 1.40
C ILE A 172 -4.77 -10.23 1.75
N ASN A 173 -4.68 -9.81 3.00
CA ASN A 173 -5.41 -8.64 3.51
C ASN A 173 -4.49 -7.52 4.03
N CYS A 174 -3.21 -7.81 4.28
CA CYS A 174 -2.25 -6.79 4.68
C CYS A 174 -0.84 -7.09 4.15
N TYR A 175 0.00 -6.06 4.12
CA TYR A 175 1.39 -6.18 3.69
C TYR A 175 2.33 -5.29 4.52
N ALA A 176 3.62 -5.58 4.45
CA ALA A 176 4.67 -4.67 4.92
C ALA A 176 5.89 -4.75 4.01
N ARG A 177 6.48 -3.60 3.67
CA ARG A 177 7.76 -3.57 2.93
C ARG A 177 8.92 -3.84 3.89
N VAL A 178 9.83 -4.74 3.52
CA VAL A 178 10.97 -5.15 4.37
C VAL A 178 12.21 -4.30 4.10
N ASP A 179 12.51 -3.99 2.84
CA ASP A 179 13.68 -3.19 2.48
C ASP A 179 13.30 -1.88 1.78
N SER A 180 14.18 -0.88 1.90
CA SER A 180 13.94 0.46 1.34
C SER A 180 13.88 0.48 -0.19
N ARG A 181 14.48 -0.52 -0.86
CA ARG A 181 14.46 -0.65 -2.33
C ARG A 181 13.19 -1.32 -2.85
N GLY A 182 12.41 -1.96 -1.99
CA GLY A 182 11.17 -2.63 -2.34
C GLY A 182 11.37 -3.94 -3.10
N PHE A 183 12.39 -4.73 -2.74
CA PHE A 183 12.59 -6.06 -3.31
C PHE A 183 11.90 -7.16 -2.52
N ARG A 184 11.61 -6.92 -1.23
CA ARG A 184 10.97 -7.89 -0.35
C ARG A 184 9.78 -7.28 0.38
N TYR A 185 8.69 -8.04 0.40
CA TYR A 185 7.45 -7.67 1.06
C TYR A 185 6.93 -8.85 1.87
N LEU A 186 6.43 -8.56 3.07
CA LEU A 186 5.66 -9.50 3.86
C LEU A 186 4.19 -9.39 3.46
N LEU A 187 3.52 -10.52 3.34
CA LEU A 187 2.09 -10.59 3.05
C LEU A 187 1.41 -11.44 4.13
N GLY A 188 0.33 -10.93 4.71
CA GLY A 188 -0.51 -11.65 5.66
C GLY A 188 -1.86 -11.97 5.04
N ASN A 189 -2.44 -13.12 5.38
CA ASN A 189 -3.76 -13.51 4.91
C ASN A 189 -4.76 -13.76 6.05
N MET A 190 -6.03 -13.93 5.67
CA MET A 190 -7.16 -14.07 6.59
C MET A 190 -7.19 -15.38 7.40
N ILE A 191 -6.26 -16.31 7.18
CA ILE A 191 -6.10 -17.55 7.98
C ILE A 191 -4.82 -17.55 8.81
N GLY A 192 -4.09 -16.44 8.87
CA GLY A 192 -2.87 -16.32 9.68
C GLY A 192 -1.62 -16.91 9.04
N HIS A 193 -1.57 -17.11 7.73
CA HIS A 193 -0.31 -17.39 7.05
C HIS A 193 0.48 -16.11 6.80
N LEU A 194 1.79 -16.17 7.03
CA LEU A 194 2.75 -15.14 6.69
C LEU A 194 3.60 -15.59 5.50
N PHE A 195 3.66 -14.77 4.46
CA PHE A 195 4.47 -15.00 3.27
C PHE A 195 5.57 -13.95 3.13
N MET A 196 6.66 -14.31 2.46
CA MET A 196 7.61 -13.37 1.87
C MET A 196 7.42 -13.38 0.36
N MET A 197 7.22 -12.20 -0.22
CA MET A 197 7.22 -11.97 -1.65
C MET A 197 8.54 -11.29 -2.05
N PHE A 198 9.16 -11.80 -3.09
CA PHE A 198 10.39 -11.29 -3.68
C PHE A 198 10.12 -10.78 -5.09
N LEU A 199 10.60 -9.58 -5.39
CA LEU A 199 10.77 -9.13 -6.77
C LEU A 199 12.18 -9.53 -7.22
N GLU A 200 12.27 -10.54 -8.08
CA GLU A 200 13.53 -10.92 -8.70
C GLU A 200 13.83 -9.95 -9.83
N THR A 201 14.98 -9.28 -9.75
CA THR A 201 15.37 -8.24 -10.71
C THR A 201 16.50 -8.71 -11.61
N GLU A 202 16.50 -8.21 -12.83
CA GLU A 202 17.65 -8.30 -13.73
C GLU A 202 18.13 -6.90 -14.11
N GLU A 203 19.43 -6.78 -14.39
CA GLU A 203 20.03 -5.54 -14.84
C GLU A 203 20.28 -5.62 -16.34
N ASN A 204 19.73 -4.68 -17.09
CA ASN A 204 19.93 -4.64 -18.54
C ASN A 204 21.32 -4.10 -18.89
N THR A 205 21.69 -4.13 -20.17
CA THR A 205 23.00 -3.67 -20.67
C THR A 205 23.29 -2.18 -20.41
N ARG A 206 22.27 -1.39 -20.01
CA ARG A 206 22.38 0.03 -19.68
C ARG A 206 22.42 0.30 -18.17
N GLY A 207 22.46 -0.75 -17.34
CA GLY A 207 22.48 -0.65 -15.89
C GLY A 207 21.14 -0.33 -15.24
N GLN A 208 20.03 -0.46 -15.98
CA GLN A 208 18.68 -0.25 -15.45
C GLN A 208 18.12 -1.58 -14.95
N LEU A 209 17.62 -1.56 -13.71
CA LEU A 209 16.97 -2.70 -13.07
C LEU A 209 15.54 -2.84 -13.58
N THR A 210 15.17 -4.06 -13.96
CA THR A 210 13.80 -4.45 -14.33
C THR A 210 13.37 -5.66 -13.51
N VAL A 211 12.07 -5.78 -13.24
CA VAL A 211 11.52 -6.99 -12.60
C VAL A 211 11.45 -8.10 -13.62
N LYS A 212 12.08 -9.23 -13.30
CA LYS A 212 12.12 -10.44 -14.11
C LYS A 212 11.06 -11.44 -13.69
N ASP A 213 10.93 -11.66 -12.38
CA ASP A 213 10.01 -12.65 -11.82
C ASP A 213 9.52 -12.23 -10.43
N ILE A 214 8.45 -12.86 -9.96
CA ILE A 214 7.87 -12.65 -8.64
C ILE A 214 7.81 -14.01 -7.93
N LYS A 215 8.49 -14.12 -6.79
CA LYS A 215 8.49 -15.34 -5.98
C LYS A 215 7.72 -15.12 -4.69
N VAL A 216 6.88 -16.06 -4.30
CA VAL A 216 6.15 -16.03 -3.02
C VAL A 216 6.46 -17.30 -2.24
N GLU A 217 6.94 -17.14 -1.01
CA GLU A 217 7.30 -18.22 -0.10
C GLU A 217 6.52 -18.12 1.22
N LEU A 218 5.99 -19.24 1.72
CA LEU A 218 5.37 -19.30 3.04
C LEU A 218 6.46 -19.33 4.12
N LEU A 219 6.39 -18.40 5.07
CA LEU A 219 7.27 -18.35 6.23
C LEU A 219 6.70 -19.14 7.41
N GLY A 220 5.38 -19.23 7.53
CA GLY A 220 4.70 -20.02 8.56
C GLY A 220 3.41 -19.37 9.01
N GLU A 221 2.99 -19.72 10.21
CA GLU A 221 1.71 -19.28 10.81
C GLU A 221 1.93 -18.22 11.89
N ILE A 222 1.02 -17.25 11.94
CA ILE A 222 0.95 -16.12 12.87
C ILE A 222 -0.52 -15.92 13.30
N THR A 223 -0.77 -15.03 14.27
CA THR A 223 -2.14 -14.52 14.51
C THR A 223 -2.72 -13.90 13.24
N ILE A 224 -4.06 -13.94 13.07
CA ILE A 224 -4.72 -13.36 11.88
C ILE A 224 -4.40 -11.85 11.85
N PRO A 225 -3.60 -11.38 10.88
CA PRO A 225 -3.08 -10.03 10.90
C PRO A 225 -4.12 -9.06 10.33
N GLU A 226 -4.37 -7.96 11.04
CA GLU A 226 -5.00 -6.76 10.48
C GLU A 226 -3.93 -5.86 9.83
N CYS A 227 -2.76 -5.77 10.47
CA CYS A 227 -1.61 -5.06 9.94
C CYS A 227 -0.28 -5.76 10.31
N ILE A 228 0.73 -5.55 9.45
CA ILE A 228 2.09 -6.03 9.68
C ILE A 228 3.02 -4.82 9.69
N THR A 229 3.97 -4.79 10.62
CA THR A 229 5.02 -3.77 10.63
C THR A 229 6.36 -4.44 10.86
N TYR A 230 7.26 -4.32 9.89
CA TYR A 230 8.66 -4.72 10.06
C TYR A 230 9.36 -3.68 10.93
N LEU A 231 9.95 -4.11 12.05
CA LEU A 231 10.61 -3.23 13.00
C LEU A 231 12.09 -3.07 12.64
N ASP A 232 12.87 -4.12 12.86
CA ASP A 232 14.24 -4.29 12.38
C ASP A 232 14.74 -5.70 12.72
N ASN A 233 15.91 -6.10 12.21
CA ASN A 233 16.60 -7.34 12.55
C ASN A 233 15.70 -8.58 12.46
N GLY A 234 14.80 -8.65 11.47
CA GLY A 234 13.87 -9.76 11.32
C GLY A 234 12.76 -9.81 12.37
N VAL A 235 12.53 -8.75 13.15
CA VAL A 235 11.41 -8.68 14.11
C VAL A 235 10.24 -7.94 13.48
N LEU A 236 9.05 -8.52 13.63
CA LEU A 236 7.78 -8.02 13.12
C LEU A 236 6.83 -7.76 14.28
N PHE A 237 6.10 -6.67 14.21
CA PHE A 237 4.86 -6.51 14.96
C PHE A 237 3.68 -6.94 14.08
N ILE A 238 2.84 -7.82 14.62
CA ILE A 238 1.61 -8.30 13.99
C ILE A 238 0.44 -7.77 14.81
N GLY A 239 -0.21 -6.73 14.28
CA GLY A 239 -1.43 -6.20 14.89
C GLY A 239 -2.62 -7.04 14.46
N SER A 240 -3.34 -7.61 15.41
CA SER A 240 -4.55 -8.39 15.14
C SER A 240 -5.80 -7.69 15.69
N ARG A 241 -6.86 -7.68 14.89
CA ARG A 241 -8.20 -7.28 15.32
C ARG A 241 -9.02 -8.43 15.89
N HIS A 242 -8.71 -9.67 15.47
CA HIS A 242 -9.52 -10.86 15.73
C HIS A 242 -8.91 -11.83 16.75
N GLY A 243 -7.70 -11.54 17.23
CA GLY A 243 -7.03 -12.26 18.30
C GLY A 243 -5.98 -11.40 18.98
N ASP A 244 -5.14 -12.01 19.79
CA ASP A 244 -4.02 -11.33 20.42
C ASP A 244 -3.01 -10.86 19.36
N SER A 245 -2.46 -9.66 19.56
CA SER A 245 -1.35 -9.15 18.73
C SER A 245 -0.05 -9.83 19.12
N GLN A 246 0.93 -9.87 18.21
CA GLN A 246 2.16 -10.65 18.42
C GLN A 246 3.42 -9.88 18.00
N LEU A 247 4.50 -10.12 18.74
CA LEU A 247 5.86 -9.84 18.27
C LEU A 247 6.45 -11.14 17.71
N VAL A 248 6.87 -11.15 16.45
CA VAL A 248 7.31 -12.35 15.73
C VAL A 248 8.72 -12.16 15.19
N LYS A 249 9.58 -13.16 15.36
CA LYS A 249 10.93 -13.23 14.81
C LYS A 249 10.94 -14.05 13.51
N LEU A 250 11.58 -13.51 12.48
CA LEU A 250 12.00 -14.21 11.27
C LEU A 250 13.37 -14.84 11.48
N ASN A 251 13.45 -16.14 11.23
CA ASN A 251 14.66 -16.93 11.28
C ASN A 251 15.20 -17.14 9.87
N THR A 252 16.52 -17.22 9.72
CA THR A 252 17.17 -17.54 8.43
C THR A 252 17.10 -19.02 8.09
N THR A 253 16.91 -19.86 9.09
CA THR A 253 16.81 -21.32 8.95
C THR A 253 15.44 -21.77 9.42
N ALA A 254 14.82 -22.67 8.66
CA ALA A 254 13.56 -23.29 9.05
C ALA A 254 13.73 -24.10 10.34
N ALA A 255 12.71 -24.07 11.20
CA ALA A 255 12.54 -25.00 12.30
C ALA A 255 12.25 -26.41 11.77
N ALA A 256 12.23 -27.42 12.66
CA ALA A 256 11.90 -28.80 12.30
C ALA A 256 10.50 -28.94 11.65
N SER A 257 9.58 -28.00 11.92
CA SER A 257 8.26 -27.92 11.27
C SER A 257 8.28 -27.34 9.86
N GLY A 258 9.42 -26.81 9.39
CA GLY A 258 9.53 -26.05 8.15
C GLY A 258 9.23 -24.56 8.29
N ALA A 259 8.81 -24.09 9.46
CA ALA A 259 8.49 -22.68 9.71
C ALA A 259 9.75 -21.82 9.93
N TYR A 260 9.74 -20.62 9.37
CA TYR A 260 10.75 -19.57 9.53
C TYR A 260 10.35 -18.51 10.56
N VAL A 261 9.19 -18.66 11.19
CA VAL A 261 8.66 -17.71 12.18
C VAL A 261 8.77 -18.26 13.60
N THR A 262 8.97 -17.37 14.58
CA THR A 262 8.93 -17.70 16.01
C THR A 262 8.25 -16.57 16.76
N VAL A 263 7.18 -16.88 17.50
CA VAL A 263 6.51 -15.91 18.36
C VAL A 263 7.42 -15.57 19.54
N MET A 264 7.72 -14.29 19.73
CA MET A 264 8.53 -13.77 20.83
C MET A 264 7.65 -13.37 22.01
N GLU A 265 6.55 -12.67 21.72
CA GLU A 265 5.65 -12.10 22.71
C GLU A 265 4.23 -12.00 22.14
N THR A 266 3.24 -12.04 23.02
CA THR A 266 1.82 -11.94 22.69
C THR A 266 1.18 -10.87 23.58
N PHE A 267 0.37 -10.01 22.98
CA PHE A 267 -0.32 -8.90 23.63
C PHE A 267 -1.83 -9.13 23.55
N THR A 268 -2.48 -9.24 24.70
CA THR A 268 -3.94 -9.44 24.78
C THR A 268 -4.69 -8.30 24.10
N ASN A 269 -5.66 -8.65 23.25
CA ASN A 269 -6.55 -7.72 22.56
C ASN A 269 -7.77 -7.34 23.41
#